data_AF-A0A4D7AMD9-F1
#
_entry.id   AF-A0A4D7AMD9-F1
#
_cell.length_a   1.000
_cell.length_b   1.000
_cell.length_c   1.000
_cell.angle_alpha   90.00
_cell.angle_beta   90.00
_cell.angle_gamma   90.00
#
_symmetry.space_group_name_H-M   'P 1'
#
loop_
_entity.id
_entity.type
_entity.pdbx_description
1 polymer ?
#
loop_
_entity_poly.entity_id
_entity_poly.type
_entity_poly.pdbx_seq_one_letter_code
_entity_poly.pdbx_strand_id
1 'polypeptide(L)'
;MTNDAAVQALLDYLNESDEPEIYWPRHHFEESCFSRWAAWEMIEAIMDHPMEDPEDVIEEFTMKMVIFSSIADGTDEGLIFSIAADFADECLTLFREENSNDKTNHYQCVEKRPEVNKKAQP
;
A
#
# COMPACT_ATOMS: atom_id res chain seq x y z
N MET A 1 -7.19 7.36 1.55
CA MET A 1 -6.66 7.21 0.18
C MET A 1 -7.80 6.81 -0.74
N THR A 2 -7.78 7.15 -2.03
CA THR A 2 -8.78 6.64 -3.00
C THR A 2 -8.25 5.40 -3.71
N ASN A 3 -9.13 4.57 -4.29
CA ASN A 3 -8.73 3.40 -5.09
C ASN A 3 -7.75 3.78 -6.21
N ASP A 4 -8.02 4.88 -6.94
CA ASP A 4 -7.12 5.37 -7.99
C ASP A 4 -5.71 5.71 -7.45
N ALA A 5 -5.62 6.31 -6.25
CA ALA A 5 -4.34 6.67 -5.64
C ALA A 5 -3.57 5.41 -5.17
N ALA A 6 -4.26 4.44 -4.57
CA ALA A 6 -3.66 3.17 -4.17
C ALA A 6 -3.15 2.38 -5.38
N VAL A 7 -3.95 2.27 -6.44
CA VAL A 7 -3.55 1.64 -7.71
C VAL A 7 -2.36 2.36 -8.32
N GLN A 8 -2.38 3.70 -8.37
CA GLN A 8 -1.25 4.45 -8.91
C GLN A 8 0.04 4.22 -8.11
N ALA A 9 -0.02 4.20 -6.78
CA ALA A 9 1.15 3.93 -5.94
C ALA A 9 1.75 2.54 -6.18
N LEU A 10 0.90 1.51 -6.36
CA LEU A 10 1.35 0.16 -6.70
C LEU A 10 1.94 0.09 -8.11
N LEU A 11 1.36 0.81 -9.08
CA LEU A 11 1.92 0.93 -10.44
C LEU A 11 3.28 1.66 -10.43
N ASP A 12 3.43 2.70 -9.61
CA ASP A 12 4.68 3.44 -9.46
C ASP A 12 5.76 2.51 -8.88
N TYR A 13 5.44 1.73 -7.84
CA TYR A 13 6.33 0.67 -7.34
C TYR A 13 6.76 -0.31 -8.44
N LEU A 14 5.83 -0.78 -9.28
CA LEU A 14 6.13 -1.71 -10.37
C LEU A 14 7.01 -1.10 -11.47
N ASN A 15 6.91 0.21 -11.70
CA ASN A 15 7.70 0.92 -12.69
C ASN A 15 9.09 1.34 -12.18
N GLU A 16 9.21 1.61 -10.88
CA GLU A 16 10.44 2.06 -10.24
C GLU A 16 11.31 0.91 -9.71
N SER A 17 10.70 -0.23 -9.39
CA SER A 17 11.44 -1.43 -8.98
C SER A 17 12.13 -2.10 -10.17
N ASP A 18 13.37 -2.55 -9.93
CA ASP A 18 14.15 -3.29 -10.92
C ASP A 18 13.43 -4.61 -11.31
N GLU A 19 13.36 -4.90 -12.61
CA GLU A 19 12.83 -6.17 -13.09
C GLU A 19 13.76 -7.33 -12.66
N PRO A 20 13.22 -8.45 -12.15
CA PRO A 20 14.03 -9.57 -11.68
C PRO A 20 14.92 -10.15 -12.79
N GLU A 21 16.24 -10.17 -12.56
CA GLU A 21 17.20 -10.73 -13.53
C GLU A 21 17.78 -12.08 -13.06
N ILE A 22 17.94 -13.03 -14.00
CA ILE A 22 18.32 -14.42 -13.71
C ILE A 22 19.68 -14.59 -13.02
N TYR A 23 20.56 -13.59 -13.09
CA TYR A 23 21.88 -13.64 -12.46
C TYR A 23 21.89 -13.08 -11.04
N TRP A 24 20.77 -12.56 -10.54
CA TRP A 24 20.68 -12.09 -9.16
C TRP A 24 20.82 -13.25 -8.16
N PRO A 25 21.30 -12.96 -6.94
CA PRO A 25 21.21 -13.92 -5.85
C PRO A 25 19.78 -14.41 -5.68
N ARG A 26 19.60 -15.72 -5.48
CA ARG A 26 18.28 -16.38 -5.45
C ARG A 26 17.28 -15.66 -4.54
N HIS A 27 17.67 -15.31 -3.31
CA HIS A 27 16.78 -14.62 -2.37
C HIS A 27 16.28 -13.28 -2.92
N HIS A 28 17.15 -12.47 -3.53
CA HIS A 28 16.80 -11.17 -4.10
C HIS A 28 15.90 -11.31 -5.34
N PHE A 29 16.16 -12.34 -6.15
CA PHE A 29 15.30 -12.66 -7.29
C PHE A 29 13.89 -13.07 -6.83
N GLU A 30 13.79 -13.98 -5.85
CA GLU A 30 12.52 -14.46 -5.30
C GLU A 30 11.75 -13.33 -4.63
N GLU A 31 12.42 -12.51 -3.81
CA GLU A 31 11.83 -11.33 -3.17
C GLU A 31 11.25 -10.36 -4.20
N SER A 32 12.03 -9.96 -5.21
CA SER A 32 11.53 -9.06 -6.26
C SER A 32 10.39 -9.68 -7.08
N CYS A 33 10.50 -10.96 -7.46
CA CYS A 33 9.44 -11.65 -8.19
C CYS A 33 8.11 -11.68 -7.42
N PHE A 34 8.14 -12.09 -6.16
CA PHE A 34 6.91 -12.31 -5.40
C PHE A 34 6.32 -11.02 -4.86
N SER A 35 7.13 -10.00 -4.55
CA SER A 35 6.60 -8.66 -4.24
C SER A 35 5.94 -8.00 -5.46
N ARG A 36 6.54 -8.12 -6.65
CA ARG A 36 5.91 -7.63 -7.89
C ARG A 36 4.63 -8.39 -8.23
N TRP A 37 4.59 -9.69 -8.00
CA TRP A 37 3.35 -10.47 -8.12
C TRP A 37 2.28 -9.98 -7.15
N ALA A 38 2.62 -9.81 -5.86
CA ALA A 38 1.70 -9.31 -4.85
C ALA A 38 1.15 -7.91 -5.19
N ALA A 39 1.98 -7.01 -5.73
CA ALA A 39 1.54 -5.70 -6.21
C ALA A 39 0.48 -5.81 -7.31
N TRP A 40 0.65 -6.71 -8.28
CA TRP A 40 -0.34 -6.96 -9.33
C TRP A 40 -1.66 -7.52 -8.75
N GLU A 41 -1.58 -8.51 -7.87
CA GLU A 41 -2.78 -9.09 -7.23
C GLU A 41 -3.56 -8.04 -6.43
N MET A 42 -2.86 -7.15 -5.71
CA MET A 42 -3.53 -6.06 -4.99
C MET A 42 -4.17 -5.03 -5.93
N ILE A 43 -3.53 -4.70 -7.06
CA ILE A 43 -4.13 -3.84 -8.10
C ILE A 43 -5.43 -4.47 -8.61
N GLU A 44 -5.39 -5.75 -8.97
CA GLU A 44 -6.58 -6.47 -9.45
C GLU A 44 -7.67 -6.52 -8.38
N ALA A 45 -7.31 -6.83 -7.12
CA ALA A 45 -8.25 -6.87 -6.01
C ALA A 45 -8.96 -5.52 -5.78
N ILE A 46 -8.22 -4.40 -5.82
CA ILE A 46 -8.79 -3.06 -5.68
C ILE A 46 -9.70 -2.72 -6.86
N MET A 47 -9.28 -3.06 -8.08
CA MET A 47 -10.06 -2.79 -9.30
C MET A 47 -11.36 -3.60 -9.36
N ASP A 48 -11.36 -4.83 -8.83
CA ASP A 48 -12.54 -5.69 -8.74
C ASP A 48 -13.52 -5.24 -7.65
N HIS A 49 -13.06 -4.47 -6.66
CA HIS A 49 -13.85 -3.97 -5.53
C HIS A 49 -13.86 -2.42 -5.48
N PRO A 50 -14.35 -1.74 -6.53
CA PRO A 50 -14.19 -0.28 -6.68
C PRO A 50 -14.96 0.56 -5.65
N MET A 51 -15.84 -0.06 -4.86
CA MET A 51 -16.65 0.60 -3.83
C MET A 51 -16.13 0.33 -2.41
N GLU A 52 -15.13 -0.54 -2.25
CA GLU A 52 -14.50 -0.85 -0.97
C GLU A 52 -13.32 0.09 -0.72
N ASP A 53 -13.00 0.31 0.56
CA ASP A 53 -11.82 1.10 0.93
C ASP A 53 -10.56 0.30 0.56
N PRO A 54 -9.58 0.90 -0.14
CA PRO A 54 -8.39 0.16 -0.55
C PRO A 54 -7.58 -0.35 0.66
N GLU A 55 -7.68 0.32 1.81
CA GLU A 55 -7.05 -0.14 3.05
C GLU A 55 -7.64 -1.48 3.51
N ASP A 56 -8.96 -1.63 3.46
CA ASP A 56 -9.66 -2.87 3.84
C ASP A 56 -9.34 -4.01 2.85
N VAL A 57 -9.31 -3.71 1.55
CA VAL A 57 -8.96 -4.69 0.50
C VAL A 57 -7.54 -5.22 0.66
N ILE A 58 -6.58 -4.32 0.93
CA ILE A 58 -5.18 -4.70 1.15
C ILE A 58 -5.03 -5.45 2.47
N GLU A 59 -5.69 -5.03 3.55
CA GLU A 59 -5.65 -5.74 4.82
C GLU A 59 -6.20 -7.17 4.68
N GLU A 60 -7.28 -7.37 3.91
CA GLU A 60 -7.79 -8.70 3.59
C GLU A 60 -6.77 -9.54 2.80
N PHE A 61 -6.11 -8.94 1.80
CA PHE A 61 -5.05 -9.61 1.05
C PHE A 61 -3.89 -10.04 1.97
N THR A 62 -3.37 -9.12 2.80
CA THR A 62 -2.30 -9.39 3.76
C THR A 62 -2.67 -10.54 4.69
N MET A 63 -3.88 -10.52 5.28
CA MET A 63 -4.34 -11.60 6.16
C MET A 63 -4.40 -12.96 5.45
N LYS A 64 -4.86 -13.00 4.19
CA LYS A 64 -4.88 -14.24 3.40
C LYS A 64 -3.46 -14.78 3.19
N MET A 65 -2.52 -13.92 2.82
CA MET A 65 -1.13 -14.33 2.59
C MET A 65 -0.48 -14.86 3.88
N VAL A 66 -0.70 -14.22 5.04
CA VAL A 66 -0.24 -14.71 6.34
C VAL A 66 -0.79 -16.10 6.64
N ILE A 67 -2.09 -16.32 6.41
CA ILE A 67 -2.74 -17.62 6.64
C ILE A 67 -2.18 -18.68 5.68
N PHE A 68 -2.04 -18.36 4.39
CA PHE A 68 -1.52 -19.31 3.40
C PHE A 68 -0.06 -19.67 3.65
N SER A 69 0.77 -18.70 4.02
CA SER A 69 2.15 -18.95 4.45
C SER A 69 2.20 -19.90 5.65
N SER A 70 1.35 -19.67 6.65
CA SER A 70 1.25 -20.53 7.83
C SER A 70 0.79 -21.96 7.51
N ILE A 71 -0.10 -22.13 6.53
CA ILE A 71 -0.58 -23.46 6.09
C ILE A 71 0.50 -24.19 5.27
N ALA A 72 1.27 -23.45 4.47
CA ALA A 72 2.32 -23.96 3.59
C ALA A 72 3.72 -23.90 4.24
N ASP A 73 3.80 -23.98 5.57
CA ASP A 73 5.05 -23.86 6.31
C ASP A 73 6.10 -24.88 5.84
N GLY A 74 7.31 -24.39 5.57
CA GLY A 74 8.44 -25.18 5.08
C GLY A 74 8.38 -25.57 3.59
N THR A 75 7.43 -25.04 2.81
CA THR A 75 7.37 -25.25 1.35
C THR A 75 7.79 -24.00 0.57
N ASP A 76 8.02 -24.16 -0.74
CA ASP A 76 8.31 -23.03 -1.64
C ASP A 76 7.10 -22.08 -1.73
N GLU A 77 5.88 -22.61 -1.69
CA GLU A 77 4.65 -21.79 -1.66
C GLU A 77 4.56 -20.96 -0.37
N GLY A 78 4.99 -21.52 0.76
CA GLY A 78 5.05 -20.80 2.04
C GLY A 78 5.93 -19.55 1.95
N LEU A 79 7.05 -19.63 1.22
CA LEU A 79 7.96 -18.51 0.94
C LEU A 79 7.31 -17.46 0.03
N ILE A 80 6.59 -17.88 -1.01
CA ILE A 80 5.85 -16.95 -1.88
C ILE A 80 4.87 -16.12 -1.05
N PHE A 81 4.06 -16.80 -0.25
CA PHE A 81 3.05 -16.14 0.56
C PHE A 81 3.65 -15.28 1.69
N SER A 82 4.78 -15.67 2.28
CA SER A 82 5.43 -14.83 3.30
C SER A 82 5.95 -13.53 2.70
N ILE A 83 6.61 -13.58 1.54
CA ILE A 83 7.11 -12.38 0.87
C ILE A 83 5.94 -11.46 0.46
N ALA A 84 4.86 -12.03 -0.07
CA ALA A 84 3.67 -11.27 -0.41
C ALA A 84 2.99 -10.64 0.81
N ALA A 85 2.96 -11.34 1.95
CA ALA A 85 2.42 -10.82 3.21
C ALA A 85 3.25 -9.65 3.73
N ASP A 86 4.58 -9.80 3.79
CA ASP A 86 5.49 -8.76 4.26
C ASP A 86 5.38 -7.50 3.38
N PHE A 87 5.40 -7.67 2.05
CA PHE A 87 5.22 -6.57 1.11
C PHE A 87 3.87 -5.85 1.28
N ALA A 88 2.77 -6.60 1.40
CA ALA A 88 1.44 -6.01 1.56
C ALA A 88 1.28 -5.28 2.91
N ASP A 89 1.89 -5.79 3.99
CA ASP A 89 1.91 -5.11 5.30
C ASP A 89 2.72 -3.80 5.25
N GLU A 90 3.83 -3.77 4.52
CA GLU A 90 4.60 -2.54 4.26
C GLU A 90 3.77 -1.51 3.50
N CYS A 91 3.09 -1.91 2.42
CA CYS A 91 2.18 -1.02 1.68
C CYS A 91 1.08 -0.47 2.58
N LEU A 92 0.45 -1.33 3.39
CA LEU A 92 -0.62 -0.96 4.31
C LEU A 92 -0.15 0.05 5.36
N THR A 93 1.06 -0.14 5.88
CA THR A 93 1.68 0.78 6.83
C THR A 93 1.91 2.15 6.21
N LEU A 94 2.49 2.21 5.00
CA LEU A 94 2.72 3.45 4.27
C LEU A 94 1.40 4.20 4.00
N PHE A 95 0.34 3.48 3.63
CA PHE A 95 -0.97 4.06 3.35
C PHE A 95 -1.63 4.64 4.60
N ARG A 96 -1.50 3.96 5.74
CA ARG A 96 -2.00 4.44 7.05
C ARG A 96 -1.25 5.68 7.53
N GLU A 97 0.06 5.75 7.31
CA GLU A 97 0.88 6.92 7.65
C GLU A 97 0.51 8.15 6.80
N GLU A 98 0.35 7.97 5.49
CA GLU A 98 -0.07 9.06 4.59
C GLU A 98 -1.46 9.61 4.96
N ASN A 99 -2.41 8.72 5.24
CA ASN A 99 -3.76 9.09 5.72
C ASN A 99 -3.72 9.86 7.06
N SER A 100 -2.78 9.56 7.94
CA SER A 100 -2.64 10.22 9.25
C SER A 100 -2.03 11.63 9.11
N ASN A 101 -1.10 11.79 8.18
CA ASN A 101 -0.48 13.07 7.86
C ASN A 101 -1.46 14.03 7.19
N ASP A 102 -2.31 13.53 6.28
CA ASP A 102 -3.33 14.35 5.61
C ASP A 102 -4.38 14.90 6.60
N LYS A 103 -4.84 14.07 7.55
CA LYS A 103 -5.74 14.50 8.63
C LYS A 103 -5.12 15.63 9.44
N THR A 104 -3.86 15.48 9.85
CA THR A 104 -3.14 16.49 10.65
C THR A 104 -3.00 17.82 9.90
N ASN A 105 -2.66 17.78 8.60
CA ASN A 105 -2.57 18.96 7.74
C ASN A 105 -3.94 19.63 7.50
N HIS A 106 -5.01 18.84 7.33
CA HIS A 106 -6.37 19.34 7.18
C HIS A 106 -6.82 20.13 8.41
N TYR A 107 -6.63 19.60 9.63
CA TYR A 107 -6.98 20.31 10.86
C TYR A 107 -6.20 21.62 11.03
N GLN A 108 -4.91 21.64 10.67
CA GLN A 108 -4.08 22.85 10.76
C GLN A 108 -4.47 23.95 9.75
N CYS A 109 -5.05 23.57 8.60
CA CYS A 109 -5.57 24.49 7.60
C CYS A 109 -6.90 25.14 8.04
N VAL A 110 -7.77 24.37 8.69
CA VAL A 110 -9.11 24.82 9.14
C VAL A 110 -9.02 25.78 10.35
N GLU A 111 -7.98 25.69 11.18
CA GLU A 111 -7.78 26.61 12.33
C GLU A 111 -7.30 28.02 11.94
N LYS A 112 -6.87 28.26 10.70
CA LYS A 112 -6.52 29.62 10.23
C LYS A 112 -7.77 30.42 9.84
N ARG A 113 -8.58 30.85 10.81
CA ARG A 113 -9.61 31.88 10.59
C ARG A 113 -8.95 33.24 10.27
N PRO A 114 -9.47 34.03 9.31
CA PRO A 114 -8.97 35.38 9.09
C PRO A 114 -9.37 36.26 10.27
N GLU A 115 -8.40 36.94 10.87
CA GLU A 115 -8.68 38.02 11.83
C GLU A 115 -9.48 39.11 11.13
N VAL A 116 -10.76 39.23 11.49
CA VAL A 116 -11.61 40.33 11.04
C VAL A 116 -11.14 41.61 11.73
N ASN A 117 -10.25 42.36 11.09
CA ASN A 117 -9.87 43.68 11.56
C ASN A 117 -11.01 44.68 11.29
N LYS A 118 -12.00 44.71 12.19
CA LYS A 118 -13.00 45.79 12.27
C LYS A 118 -12.34 47.03 12.87
N LYS A 119 -11.83 47.92 12.04
CA LYS A 119 -11.79 49.35 12.37
C LYS A 119 -12.32 50.15 11.19
N ALA A 120 -13.62 50.38 11.26
CA ALA A 120 -14.34 51.35 10.46
C ALA A 120 -13.84 52.76 10.77
N GLN A 121 -13.70 53.54 9.71
CA GLN A 121 -13.66 55.00 9.71
C GLN A 121 -14.93 55.57 10.37
N PRO A 122 -14.82 56.77 10.93
CA PRO A 122 -15.31 57.91 10.16
C PRO A 122 -14.22 58.93 9.80
#